data_AF-A0A850REG1-F1
#
_entry.id   AF-A0A850REG1-F1
#
_cell.length_a   1.000
_cell.length_b   1.000
_cell.length_c   1.000
_cell.angle_alpha   90.00
_cell.angle_beta   90.00
_cell.angle_gamma   90.00
#
_symmetry.space_group_name_H-M   'P 1'
#
loop_
_entity.id
_entity.type
_entity.pdbx_description
1 polymer ?
#
loop_
_entity_poly.entity_id
_entity_poly.type
_entity_poly.pdbx_seq_one_letter_code
_entity_poly.pdbx_strand_id
1 'polypeptide(L)'
;MNTGKNLISIAISMVLAQGVAAEGGAAQEASSIVSTPATPAQFKLEFPAAHAEGAVVGRGWNYGVLDEFDIYMWRENGHVWMEIIPITAQAFICGVSFSVKQDRKSYFSGFKLETESGQGWCNNLAKRHVFRFTTYPSTRQIPDLTGSFEVILNTVGNKHNHSLRLPAAGPKDVTDPGNGSIEDTPTPKACTGYGEHGYTCPEVIGEAPAVCPDGYVGVPAMRIPLDAEGGTLDVDAFCVSPFANADAAVPDRQTVPQTDLSFFQAQENCALGGARLIRESQWMALAHNITLADANWSGGKVGKGDIKGGFNSEQCKTGTGPLPYSTCPDSLAPGRARVLTNGATVYDVGGNLWQWTFHDLETGVAGEFTALGGDQVAAPYESGTRGMGAFMSFGGLDTDADSLTDWSGYAPIRGGDRGSAKEAGPFALSGGVVTEAYPDVGFRCAVAKSRHDPAPEPTEPSRQ
;
A
#
# COMPACT_ATOMS: atom_id res chain seq x y z
N MET A 1 30.32 -51.67 13.83
CA MET A 1 29.65 -52.53 14.81
C MET A 1 28.32 -51.88 15.16
N ASN A 2 27.21 -52.61 14.94
CA ASN A 2 25.87 -52.56 15.60
C ASN A 2 25.23 -51.21 15.99
N THR A 3 23.93 -50.92 15.85
CA THR A 3 22.71 -51.52 15.25
C THR A 3 21.56 -50.56 15.60
N GLY A 4 20.47 -50.53 14.81
CA GLY A 4 19.13 -50.05 15.23
C GLY A 4 18.63 -48.87 14.39
N LYS A 5 17.92 -49.04 13.25
CA LYS A 5 16.54 -49.55 13.04
C LYS A 5 15.50 -48.89 13.95
N ASN A 6 14.63 -48.07 13.35
CA ASN A 6 13.18 -48.17 13.48
C ASN A 6 12.49 -47.58 12.22
N LEU A 7 11.81 -48.46 11.49
CA LEU A 7 10.87 -48.18 10.41
C LEU A 7 9.47 -48.39 11.01
N ILE A 8 8.57 -47.43 10.85
CA ILE A 8 7.14 -47.59 11.11
C ILE A 8 6.42 -47.37 9.78
N SER A 9 5.67 -48.38 9.37
CA SER A 9 4.72 -48.40 8.27
C SER A 9 3.51 -49.19 8.76
N ILE A 10 2.30 -48.68 8.57
CA ILE A 10 0.95 -49.34 8.61
C ILE A 10 -0.01 -48.18 8.25
N ALA A 11 -0.60 -48.08 7.05
CA ALA A 11 -1.65 -48.87 6.39
C ALA A 11 -2.94 -48.02 6.33
N ILE A 12 -3.30 -47.55 5.13
CA ILE A 12 -4.56 -46.86 4.83
C ILE A 12 -5.55 -47.92 4.32
N SER A 13 -6.66 -48.10 5.03
CA SER A 13 -7.78 -48.93 4.59
C SER A 13 -8.70 -48.15 3.66
N MET A 14 -8.78 -48.58 2.40
CA MET A 14 -9.85 -48.24 1.48
C MET A 14 -11.09 -49.10 1.80
N VAL A 15 -12.25 -48.45 1.94
CA VAL A 15 -13.56 -49.14 1.92
C VAL A 15 -14.27 -48.75 0.64
N LEU A 16 -14.39 -49.73 -0.25
CA LEU A 16 -15.37 -49.81 -1.34
C LEU A 16 -16.62 -50.52 -0.80
N ALA A 17 -17.80 -49.97 -1.07
CA ALA A 17 -19.03 -50.75 -1.09
C ALA A 17 -19.93 -50.25 -2.22
N GLN A 18 -20.25 -51.19 -3.10
CA GLN A 18 -21.11 -51.05 -4.28
C GLN A 18 -22.59 -51.17 -3.88
N GLY A 19 -23.45 -50.79 -4.81
CA GLY A 19 -24.87 -50.53 -4.61
C GLY A 19 -25.78 -51.75 -4.50
N VAL A 20 -27.06 -51.45 -4.26
CA VAL A 20 -28.19 -52.34 -4.55
C VAL A 20 -29.31 -51.47 -5.13
N ALA A 21 -29.80 -51.88 -6.30
CA ALA A 21 -30.96 -51.31 -6.97
C ALA A 21 -32.24 -51.97 -6.46
N ALA A 22 -33.33 -51.21 -6.38
CA ALA A 22 -34.69 -51.74 -6.42
C ALA A 22 -35.64 -50.69 -7.01
N GLU A 23 -36.48 -51.17 -7.91
CA GLU A 23 -37.42 -50.43 -8.76
C GLU A 23 -38.71 -50.01 -8.02
N GLY A 24 -39.36 -48.98 -8.58
CA GLY A 24 -40.83 -48.94 -8.69
C GLY A 24 -41.53 -47.78 -7.98
N GLY A 25 -42.23 -46.95 -8.76
CA GLY A 25 -43.45 -46.29 -8.26
C GLY A 25 -43.71 -44.85 -8.70
N ALA A 26 -44.62 -44.72 -9.67
CA ALA A 26 -45.65 -43.68 -9.83
C ALA A 26 -45.24 -42.21 -10.03
N ALA A 27 -45.65 -41.71 -11.19
CA ALA A 27 -45.69 -40.31 -11.58
C ALA A 27 -46.65 -39.49 -10.69
N GLN A 28 -46.20 -38.30 -10.30
CA GLN A 28 -47.06 -37.20 -9.88
C GLN A 28 -46.44 -35.88 -10.35
N GLU A 29 -47.17 -35.16 -11.21
CA GLU A 29 -46.84 -33.80 -11.63
C GLU A 29 -46.91 -32.86 -10.42
N ALA A 30 -45.76 -32.40 -9.95
CA ALA A 30 -45.66 -31.31 -8.98
C ALA A 30 -45.10 -30.08 -9.71
N SER A 31 -45.95 -29.06 -9.85
CA SER A 31 -45.61 -27.73 -10.35
C SER A 31 -44.51 -27.11 -9.47
N SER A 32 -43.30 -26.98 -9.99
CA SER A 32 -42.17 -26.34 -9.31
C SER A 32 -42.33 -24.81 -9.33
N ILE A 33 -42.73 -24.25 -8.20
CA ILE A 33 -42.51 -22.82 -7.93
C ILE A 33 -41.04 -22.68 -7.55
N VAL A 34 -40.23 -22.26 -8.52
CA VAL A 34 -38.83 -21.84 -8.28
C VAL A 34 -38.88 -20.53 -7.50
N SER A 35 -38.77 -20.58 -6.18
CA SER A 35 -38.51 -19.41 -5.36
C SER A 35 -37.04 -19.02 -5.55
N THR A 36 -36.78 -17.92 -6.26
CA THR A 36 -35.46 -17.28 -6.27
C THR A 36 -35.04 -16.96 -4.83
N PRO A 37 -33.85 -17.38 -4.38
CA PRO A 37 -33.38 -17.04 -3.04
C PRO A 37 -33.30 -15.52 -2.91
N ALA A 38 -33.96 -14.97 -1.89
CA ALA A 38 -33.90 -13.55 -1.61
C ALA A 38 -32.44 -13.17 -1.37
N THR A 39 -31.92 -12.22 -2.15
CA THR A 39 -30.61 -11.60 -1.89
C THR A 39 -30.60 -11.11 -0.45
N PRO A 40 -29.62 -11.52 0.39
CA PRO A 40 -29.52 -11.02 1.76
C PRO A 40 -29.53 -9.49 1.71
N ALA A 41 -30.45 -8.87 2.45
CA ALA A 41 -30.48 -7.42 2.56
C ALA A 41 -29.12 -6.97 3.09
N GLN A 42 -28.34 -6.27 2.27
CA GLN A 42 -27.08 -5.69 2.70
C GLN A 42 -27.39 -4.68 3.80
N PHE A 43 -26.92 -4.95 5.02
CA PHE A 43 -27.07 -4.04 6.13
C PHE A 43 -26.25 -2.79 5.83
N LYS A 44 -26.93 -1.71 5.43
CA LYS A 44 -26.28 -0.43 5.19
C LYS A 44 -26.00 0.23 6.53
N LEU A 45 -24.73 0.36 6.88
CA LEU A 45 -24.31 1.10 8.05
C LEU A 45 -24.63 2.59 7.87
N GLU A 46 -25.36 3.17 8.82
CA GLU A 46 -25.67 4.60 8.84
C GLU A 46 -24.60 5.36 9.66
N PHE A 47 -23.95 6.33 9.02
CA PHE A 47 -22.98 7.22 9.68
C PHE A 47 -23.71 8.38 10.34
N PRO A 48 -23.38 8.74 11.60
CA PRO A 48 -23.92 9.93 12.22
C PRO A 48 -23.44 11.19 11.49
N ALA A 49 -24.29 12.21 11.42
CA ALA A 49 -23.94 13.49 10.79
C ALA A 49 -23.00 14.35 11.66
N ALA A 50 -22.95 14.10 12.97
CA ALA A 50 -22.17 14.84 13.95
C ALA A 50 -21.99 14.00 15.22
N HIS A 51 -21.08 14.42 16.10
CA HIS A 51 -20.96 13.85 17.44
C HIS A 51 -22.25 13.96 18.25
N ALA A 52 -22.51 12.95 19.07
CA ALA A 52 -23.64 12.93 19.99
C ALA A 52 -23.43 13.86 21.20
N GLU A 53 -24.53 14.28 21.81
CA GLU A 53 -24.52 14.96 23.11
C GLU A 53 -23.91 14.01 24.17
N GLY A 54 -22.75 14.37 24.72
CA GLY A 54 -21.97 13.52 25.63
C GLY A 54 -20.73 12.86 25.02
N ALA A 55 -20.37 13.19 23.77
CA ALA A 55 -19.09 12.80 23.20
C ALA A 55 -17.92 13.31 24.06
N VAL A 56 -16.89 12.48 24.22
CA VAL A 56 -15.64 12.87 24.85
C VAL A 56 -14.87 13.74 23.87
N VAL A 57 -14.46 14.93 24.32
CA VAL A 57 -13.75 15.90 23.49
C VAL A 57 -12.29 16.00 23.91
N GLY A 58 -11.42 16.17 22.92
CA GLY A 58 -10.01 16.49 23.10
C GLY A 58 -9.52 17.35 21.95
N ARG A 59 -8.37 17.98 22.15
CA ARG A 59 -7.67 18.73 21.10
C ARG A 59 -6.43 17.96 20.70
N GLY A 60 -6.25 17.76 19.40
CA GLY A 60 -5.10 17.10 18.80
C GLY A 60 -4.30 18.06 17.93
N TRP A 61 -3.00 17.82 17.84
CA TRP A 61 -2.08 18.57 16.99
C TRP A 61 -1.29 17.58 16.13
N ASN A 62 -1.12 17.86 14.84
CA ASN A 62 -0.22 17.09 13.98
C ASN A 62 1.13 17.80 13.84
N TYR A 63 2.20 17.13 14.25
CA TYR A 63 3.56 17.67 14.25
C TYR A 63 4.18 17.51 12.86
N GLY A 64 4.20 18.61 12.11
CA GLY A 64 4.72 18.70 10.74
C GLY A 64 4.13 19.90 9.99
N VAL A 65 2.86 20.21 10.24
CA VAL A 65 2.11 21.29 9.55
C VAL A 65 1.50 22.32 10.49
N LEU A 66 1.76 22.23 11.81
CA LEU A 66 1.14 23.07 12.85
C LEU A 66 -0.40 23.02 12.81
N ASP A 67 -0.96 21.90 12.37
CA ASP A 67 -2.40 21.76 12.24
C ASP A 67 -3.03 21.38 13.57
N GLU A 68 -3.98 22.21 14.01
CA GLU A 68 -4.82 21.93 15.17
C GLU A 68 -6.18 21.39 14.73
N PHE A 69 -6.72 20.48 15.53
CA PHE A 69 -8.06 19.95 15.32
C PHE A 69 -8.71 19.52 16.63
N ASP A 70 -10.02 19.65 16.72
CA ASP A 70 -10.79 19.07 17.81
C ASP A 70 -11.22 17.64 17.42
N ILE A 71 -11.17 16.73 18.38
CA ILE A 71 -11.57 15.33 18.26
C ILE A 71 -12.72 15.08 19.22
N TYR A 72 -13.80 14.51 18.71
CA TYR A 72 -14.95 14.06 19.49
C TYR A 72 -15.10 12.56 19.32
N MET A 73 -15.24 11.82 20.42
CA MET A 73 -15.42 10.37 20.39
C MET A 73 -16.66 9.95 21.17
N TRP A 74 -17.46 9.06 20.61
CA TRP A 74 -18.64 8.52 21.28
C TRP A 74 -18.95 7.10 20.82
N ARG A 75 -19.94 6.49 21.47
CA ARG A 75 -20.48 5.18 21.14
C ARG A 75 -21.93 5.33 20.73
N GLU A 76 -22.29 4.71 19.61
CA GLU A 76 -23.66 4.70 19.14
C GLU A 76 -23.89 3.47 18.26
N ASN A 77 -25.01 2.76 18.50
CA ASN A 77 -25.40 1.56 17.76
C ASN A 77 -24.30 0.48 17.69
N GLY A 78 -23.57 0.26 18.79
CA GLY A 78 -22.51 -0.75 18.87
C GLY A 78 -21.19 -0.35 18.20
N HIS A 79 -21.08 0.86 17.64
CA HIS A 79 -19.87 1.35 17.00
C HIS A 79 -19.21 2.45 17.83
N VAL A 80 -17.90 2.60 17.66
CA VAL A 80 -17.15 3.77 18.13
C VAL A 80 -17.05 4.74 16.96
N TRP A 81 -17.48 5.96 17.20
CA TRP A 81 -17.43 7.04 16.23
C TRP A 81 -16.40 8.07 16.67
N MET A 82 -15.75 8.67 15.69
CA MET A 82 -14.80 9.76 15.88
C MET A 82 -15.14 10.87 14.91
N GLU A 83 -15.46 12.05 15.41
CA GLU A 83 -15.54 13.26 14.60
C GLU A 83 -14.27 14.07 14.77
N ILE A 84 -13.69 14.48 13.65
CA ILE A 84 -12.52 15.36 13.63
C ILE A 84 -12.93 16.66 12.96
N ILE A 85 -12.68 17.77 13.66
CA ILE A 85 -12.96 19.13 13.19
C ILE A 85 -11.62 19.86 13.06
N PRO A 86 -11.08 19.99 11.83
CA PRO A 86 -9.90 20.81 11.58
C PRO A 86 -10.14 22.25 12.03
N ILE A 87 -9.23 22.80 12.84
CA ILE A 87 -9.18 24.22 13.20
C ILE A 87 -8.39 24.97 12.11
N THR A 88 -7.32 24.35 11.62
CA THR A 88 -6.58 24.79 10.44
C THR A 88 -7.09 24.08 9.18
N ALA A 89 -6.78 24.63 8.01
CA ALA A 89 -7.41 24.21 6.75
C ALA A 89 -6.93 22.85 6.21
N GLN A 90 -5.91 22.20 6.79
CA GLN A 90 -5.24 21.04 6.15
C GLN A 90 -4.76 19.94 7.11
N ALA A 91 -5.44 19.69 8.24
CA ALA A 91 -5.02 18.66 9.18
C ALA A 91 -4.85 17.27 8.52
N PHE A 92 -3.61 16.80 8.38
CA PHE A 92 -3.34 15.43 7.93
C PHE A 92 -3.75 14.44 9.02
N ILE A 93 -4.64 13.50 8.69
CA ILE A 93 -5.14 12.51 9.64
C ILE A 93 -5.03 11.12 9.01
N CYS A 94 -4.49 10.17 9.76
CA CYS A 94 -4.43 8.77 9.37
C CYS A 94 -4.82 7.87 10.56
N GLY A 95 -5.35 6.68 10.28
CA GLY A 95 -5.63 5.69 11.32
C GLY A 95 -4.40 5.34 12.19
N VAL A 96 -3.22 5.25 11.56
CA VAL A 96 -1.94 4.98 12.24
C VAL A 96 -1.47 6.13 13.14
N SER A 97 -2.08 7.31 13.03
CA SER A 97 -1.82 8.44 13.93
C SER A 97 -2.37 8.19 15.33
N PHE A 98 -3.13 7.11 15.55
CA PHE A 98 -3.75 6.79 16.82
C PHE A 98 -3.18 5.49 17.40
N SER A 99 -3.01 5.49 18.72
CA SER A 99 -2.80 4.29 19.53
C SER A 99 -3.96 4.16 20.52
N VAL A 100 -4.23 2.95 21.00
CA VAL A 100 -5.19 2.75 22.09
C VAL A 100 -4.48 2.18 23.29
N LYS A 101 -4.83 2.64 24.48
CA LYS A 101 -4.41 2.06 25.74
C LYS A 101 -5.62 1.50 26.48
N GLN A 102 -5.59 0.23 26.81
CA GLN A 102 -6.64 -0.48 27.53
C GLN A 102 -6.01 -1.46 28.51
N ASP A 103 -6.50 -1.47 29.76
CA ASP A 103 -6.02 -2.36 30.82
C ASP A 103 -4.50 -2.36 31.01
N ARG A 104 -3.88 -1.17 30.92
CA ARG A 104 -2.43 -0.92 30.98
C ARG A 104 -1.63 -1.50 29.80
N LYS A 105 -2.27 -2.13 28.82
CA LYS A 105 -1.66 -2.50 27.55
C LYS A 105 -1.78 -1.34 26.56
N SER A 106 -0.73 -1.11 25.79
CA SER A 106 -0.73 -0.17 24.67
C SER A 106 -0.79 -0.95 23.37
N TYR A 107 -1.71 -0.56 22.51
CA TYR A 107 -1.94 -1.09 21.18
C TYR A 107 -1.54 0.01 20.20
N PHE A 108 -0.48 -0.24 19.44
CA PHE A 108 0.08 0.72 18.50
C PHE A 108 -0.42 0.41 17.08
N SER A 109 -0.61 1.46 16.28
CA SER A 109 -0.78 1.41 14.80
C SER A 109 -1.93 0.59 14.18
N GLY A 110 -2.76 -0.13 14.96
CA GLY A 110 -3.81 -1.02 14.43
C GLY A 110 -5.21 -0.44 14.22
N PHE A 111 -5.37 0.88 14.11
CA PHE A 111 -6.68 1.54 14.08
C PHE A 111 -7.03 2.12 12.72
N LYS A 112 -8.29 1.92 12.33
CA LYS A 112 -8.87 2.38 11.08
C LYS A 112 -9.83 3.53 11.36
N LEU A 113 -9.64 4.63 10.64
CA LEU A 113 -10.65 5.66 10.47
C LEU A 113 -11.46 5.34 9.22
N GLU A 114 -12.58 4.66 9.40
CA GLU A 114 -13.37 4.19 8.28
C GLU A 114 -14.40 5.24 7.84
N THR A 115 -14.48 5.48 6.54
CA THR A 115 -15.48 6.37 5.90
C THR A 115 -16.76 5.61 5.53
N GLU A 116 -17.80 6.30 5.07
CA GLU A 116 -19.07 5.71 4.63
C GLU A 116 -18.90 4.60 3.57
N SER A 117 -17.84 4.64 2.76
CA SER A 117 -17.54 3.62 1.74
C SER A 117 -16.89 2.36 2.30
N GLY A 118 -16.58 2.34 3.59
CA GLY A 118 -15.85 1.26 4.24
C GLY A 118 -14.33 1.35 4.08
N GLN A 119 -13.81 2.38 3.42
CA GLN A 119 -12.36 2.57 3.24
C GLN A 119 -11.73 3.27 4.43
N GLY A 120 -10.49 2.88 4.76
CA GLY A 120 -9.67 3.58 5.74
C GLY A 120 -9.23 4.96 5.23
N TRP A 121 -9.21 5.95 6.11
CA TRP A 121 -8.80 7.31 5.82
C TRP A 121 -7.35 7.56 6.21
N CYS A 122 -6.60 8.15 5.28
CA CYS A 122 -5.25 8.62 5.49
C CYS A 122 -4.94 9.78 4.54
N ASN A 123 -5.36 10.99 4.90
CA ASN A 123 -5.23 12.17 4.03
C ASN A 123 -5.43 13.48 4.81
N ASN A 124 -5.17 14.60 4.14
CA ASN A 124 -5.53 15.94 4.61
C ASN A 124 -7.04 16.09 4.75
N LEU A 125 -7.45 16.53 5.93
CA LEU A 125 -8.83 16.80 6.27
C LEU A 125 -9.05 18.32 6.30
N ALA A 126 -9.74 18.84 5.29
CA ALA A 126 -10.00 20.27 5.15
C ALA A 126 -11.33 20.74 5.78
N LYS A 127 -12.19 19.79 6.15
CA LYS A 127 -13.51 20.05 6.73
C LYS A 127 -13.82 18.99 7.76
N ARG A 128 -14.76 19.29 8.66
CA ARG A 128 -15.25 18.30 9.62
C ARG A 128 -15.65 16.99 8.94
N HIS A 129 -15.33 15.88 9.59
CA HIS A 129 -15.70 14.55 9.09
C HIS A 129 -15.92 13.57 10.24
N VAL A 130 -16.89 12.67 10.07
CA VAL A 130 -17.19 11.59 11.01
C VAL A 130 -16.64 10.30 10.45
N PHE A 131 -15.84 9.62 11.25
CA PHE A 131 -15.27 8.33 10.96
C PHE A 131 -15.85 7.29 11.90
N ARG A 132 -15.97 6.06 11.41
CA ARG A 132 -16.06 4.89 12.30
C ARG A 132 -14.64 4.56 12.76
N PHE A 133 -14.38 4.67 14.06
CA PHE A 133 -13.12 4.27 14.66
C PHE A 133 -13.18 2.78 14.95
N THR A 134 -12.43 2.00 14.20
CA THR A 134 -12.41 0.53 14.31
C THR A 134 -10.99 0.01 14.27
N THR A 135 -10.82 -1.29 14.41
CA THR A 135 -9.54 -1.98 14.34
C THR A 135 -9.43 -2.70 13.02
N TYR A 136 -8.21 -2.87 12.53
CA TYR A 136 -7.99 -3.69 11.36
C TYR A 136 -8.19 -5.18 11.72
N PRO A 137 -8.91 -5.97 10.91
CA PRO A 137 -9.22 -7.37 11.21
C PRO A 137 -7.98 -8.26 11.38
N SER A 138 -6.85 -7.86 10.77
CA SER A 138 -5.57 -8.55 10.82
C SER A 138 -4.87 -8.46 12.18
N THR A 139 -5.24 -7.50 13.03
CA THR A 139 -4.47 -7.22 14.25
C THR A 139 -4.53 -8.39 15.25
N ARG A 140 -3.37 -9.01 15.53
CA ARG A 140 -3.29 -10.17 16.45
C ARG A 140 -3.73 -9.84 17.89
N GLN A 141 -3.71 -8.56 18.24
CA GLN A 141 -4.20 -8.04 19.52
C GLN A 141 -5.19 -6.90 19.26
N ILE A 142 -6.46 -7.26 19.14
CA ILE A 142 -7.56 -6.31 19.00
C ILE A 142 -7.93 -5.81 20.41
N PRO A 143 -7.77 -4.52 20.74
CA PRO A 143 -8.35 -4.00 21.97
C PRO A 143 -9.87 -4.18 21.94
N ASP A 144 -10.45 -4.53 23.07
CA ASP A 144 -11.89 -4.58 23.21
C ASP A 144 -12.46 -3.15 23.14
N LEU A 145 -12.82 -2.74 21.93
CA LEU A 145 -13.46 -1.46 21.70
C LEU A 145 -14.87 -1.41 22.29
N THR A 146 -15.39 -2.40 23.02
CA THR A 146 -16.64 -2.27 23.80
C THR A 146 -16.39 -1.81 25.25
N GLY A 147 -15.22 -2.14 25.80
CA GLY A 147 -14.75 -1.72 27.12
C GLY A 147 -14.29 -0.26 27.19
N SER A 148 -13.79 0.17 28.35
CA SER A 148 -13.18 1.50 28.46
C SER A 148 -11.78 1.50 27.86
N PHE A 149 -11.42 2.53 27.12
CA PHE A 149 -10.09 2.67 26.55
C PHE A 149 -9.67 4.14 26.44
N GLU A 150 -8.38 4.37 26.26
CA GLU A 150 -7.78 5.69 26.06
C GLU A 150 -7.19 5.75 24.66
N VAL A 151 -7.67 6.67 23.81
CA VAL A 151 -7.04 6.95 22.52
C VAL A 151 -5.91 7.93 22.74
N ILE A 152 -4.74 7.59 22.21
CA ILE A 152 -3.54 8.42 22.24
C ILE A 152 -3.27 8.87 20.82
N LEU A 153 -3.17 10.18 20.60
CA LEU A 153 -2.69 10.72 19.34
C LEU A 153 -1.16 10.64 19.33
N ASN A 154 -0.61 9.84 18.43
CA ASN A 154 0.83 9.66 18.24
C ASN A 154 1.39 10.93 17.58
N THR A 155 2.06 11.78 18.34
CA THR A 155 2.78 12.94 17.82
C THR A 155 4.27 12.62 17.70
N VAL A 156 4.92 13.10 16.63
CA VAL A 156 6.36 12.92 16.43
C VAL A 156 7.11 13.60 17.59
N GLY A 157 7.87 12.82 18.37
CA GLY A 157 8.77 13.34 19.41
C GLY A 157 8.32 13.19 20.87
N ASN A 158 7.31 12.37 21.19
CA ASN A 158 6.90 11.98 22.57
C ASN A 158 6.58 13.12 23.57
N LYS A 159 6.55 14.38 23.13
CA LYS A 159 6.40 15.54 24.05
C LYS A 159 4.95 15.95 24.30
N HIS A 160 4.01 15.54 23.45
CA HIS A 160 2.60 15.92 23.55
C HIS A 160 1.67 14.75 23.20
N ASN A 161 1.60 13.76 24.08
CA ASN A 161 0.59 12.71 23.97
C ASN A 161 -0.74 13.28 24.48
N HIS A 162 -1.65 13.55 23.55
CA HIS A 162 -3.03 13.88 23.89
C HIS A 162 -3.80 12.60 24.06
N SER A 163 -4.53 12.47 25.16
CA SER A 163 -5.29 11.28 25.44
C SER A 163 -6.76 11.56 25.71
N LEU A 164 -7.62 10.78 25.06
CA LEU A 164 -9.07 10.83 25.21
C LEU A 164 -9.55 9.50 25.78
N ARG A 165 -10.10 9.52 26.99
CA ARG A 165 -10.63 8.32 27.63
C ARG A 165 -12.10 8.13 27.29
N LEU A 166 -12.42 7.08 26.55
CA LEU A 166 -13.78 6.66 26.26
C LEU A 166 -14.26 5.65 27.33
N PRO A 167 -15.37 5.90 28.03
CA PRO A 167 -15.90 4.95 29.00
C PRO A 167 -16.43 3.68 28.31
N ALA A 168 -16.57 2.60 29.09
CA ALA A 168 -17.20 1.37 28.63
C ALA A 168 -18.64 1.62 28.17
N ALA A 169 -19.12 0.86 27.20
CA ALA A 169 -20.54 0.87 26.86
C ALA A 169 -21.37 0.53 28.11
N GLY A 170 -22.43 1.32 28.38
CA GLY A 170 -23.41 0.93 29.38
C GLY A 170 -24.03 -0.43 29.00
N PRO A 171 -24.47 -1.25 29.97
CA PRO A 171 -25.00 -2.59 29.68
C PRO A 171 -26.21 -2.51 28.74
N LYS A 172 -26.02 -2.94 27.49
CA LYS A 172 -27.09 -3.24 26.53
C LYS A 172 -26.69 -4.44 25.68
N ASP A 173 -27.62 -5.39 25.55
CA ASP A 173 -27.51 -6.63 24.77
C ASP A 173 -27.11 -6.34 23.31
N VAL A 174 -26.00 -6.94 22.86
CA VAL A 174 -25.57 -6.94 21.46
C VAL A 174 -25.50 -8.39 20.98
N THR A 175 -26.31 -8.73 19.98
CA THR A 175 -26.30 -10.02 19.27
C THR A 175 -25.47 -9.91 17.99
N ASP A 176 -24.60 -10.88 17.77
CA ASP A 176 -23.61 -11.00 16.68
C ASP A 176 -24.22 -11.55 15.36
N PRO A 177 -23.98 -10.95 14.17
CA PRO A 177 -24.38 -11.52 12.88
C PRO A 177 -23.24 -12.28 12.18
N GLY A 178 -23.51 -13.54 11.81
CA GLY A 178 -22.55 -14.53 11.35
C GLY A 178 -21.92 -14.38 9.95
N ASN A 179 -20.89 -15.20 9.74
CA ASN A 179 -19.92 -15.21 8.65
C ASN A 179 -20.37 -16.07 7.44
N GLY A 180 -20.09 -15.64 6.22
CA GLY A 180 -20.42 -16.36 4.96
C GLY A 180 -19.22 -16.53 4.03
N SER A 181 -19.11 -17.70 3.38
CA SER A 181 -17.99 -18.15 2.54
C SER A 181 -18.11 -17.74 1.05
N ILE A 182 -16.97 -17.59 0.36
CA ILE A 182 -16.82 -17.16 -1.05
C ILE A 182 -16.36 -18.34 -1.93
N GLU A 183 -16.87 -18.43 -3.17
CA GLU A 183 -16.54 -19.45 -4.19
C GLU A 183 -15.45 -19.00 -5.21
N ASP A 184 -14.76 -19.98 -5.81
CA ASP A 184 -13.56 -19.88 -6.66
C ASP A 184 -13.75 -19.28 -8.07
N THR A 185 -12.74 -18.52 -8.53
CA THR A 185 -12.63 -17.90 -9.86
C THR A 185 -11.61 -18.60 -10.79
N PRO A 186 -11.73 -18.46 -12.13
CA PRO A 186 -10.97 -19.23 -13.12
C PRO A 186 -9.53 -18.73 -13.35
N THR A 187 -8.68 -19.66 -13.80
CA THR A 187 -7.20 -19.56 -13.84
C THR A 187 -6.65 -18.59 -14.91
N PRO A 188 -5.59 -17.77 -14.62
CA PRO A 188 -5.08 -16.74 -15.54
C PRO A 188 -4.17 -17.26 -16.67
N LYS A 189 -4.07 -16.45 -17.73
CA LYS A 189 -3.20 -16.64 -18.91
C LYS A 189 -1.72 -16.38 -18.55
N ALA A 190 -0.81 -17.30 -18.89
CA ALA A 190 0.59 -17.23 -18.47
C ALA A 190 1.42 -16.16 -19.21
N CYS A 191 2.05 -15.25 -18.46
CA CYS A 191 3.17 -14.43 -18.93
C CYS A 191 4.51 -15.04 -18.50
N THR A 192 5.50 -14.99 -19.36
CA THR A 192 6.88 -15.43 -19.05
C THR A 192 7.44 -14.67 -17.83
N GLY A 193 7.91 -15.40 -16.82
CA GLY A 193 8.35 -14.88 -15.52
C GLY A 193 7.29 -15.05 -14.43
N TYR A 194 6.09 -14.50 -14.65
CA TYR A 194 4.98 -14.58 -13.68
C TYR A 194 4.36 -15.98 -13.57
N GLY A 195 4.26 -16.70 -14.70
CA GLY A 195 3.61 -18.01 -14.74
C GLY A 195 4.36 -19.14 -14.02
N GLU A 196 5.67 -18.98 -13.76
CA GLU A 196 6.43 -19.95 -12.97
C GLU A 196 6.12 -19.86 -11.47
N HIS A 197 5.54 -18.74 -11.02
CA HIS A 197 5.20 -18.48 -9.62
C HIS A 197 3.68 -18.29 -9.38
N GLY A 198 2.83 -18.53 -10.38
CA GLY A 198 1.36 -18.46 -10.24
C GLY A 198 0.74 -17.06 -10.33
N TYR A 199 1.53 -15.99 -10.38
CA TYR A 199 1.02 -14.62 -10.45
C TYR A 199 0.24 -14.32 -11.74
N THR A 200 -0.81 -13.51 -11.61
CA THR A 200 -1.45 -12.83 -12.74
C THR A 200 -0.50 -11.84 -13.40
N CYS A 201 -0.55 -11.74 -14.72
CA CYS A 201 0.26 -10.75 -15.44
C CYS A 201 -0.15 -9.32 -15.07
N PRO A 202 0.80 -8.39 -14.90
CA PRO A 202 0.47 -6.98 -14.91
C PRO A 202 -0.06 -6.56 -16.29
N GLU A 203 -1.00 -5.64 -16.31
CA GLU A 203 -1.67 -5.18 -17.53
C GLU A 203 -1.83 -3.66 -17.51
N VAL A 204 -1.62 -3.00 -18.65
CA VAL A 204 -2.00 -1.60 -18.83
C VAL A 204 -3.50 -1.56 -19.06
N ILE A 205 -4.25 -1.07 -18.07
CA ILE A 205 -5.73 -1.04 -18.09
C ILE A 205 -6.31 0.33 -18.47
N GLY A 206 -5.45 1.33 -18.67
CA GLY A 206 -5.87 2.66 -19.09
C GLY A 206 -4.70 3.55 -19.49
N GLU A 207 -4.98 4.61 -20.21
CA GLU A 207 -3.97 5.54 -20.71
C GLU A 207 -3.34 6.37 -19.58
N ALA A 208 -2.10 6.83 -19.80
CA ALA A 208 -1.46 7.81 -18.94
C ALA A 208 -2.24 9.14 -18.92
N PRO A 209 -2.07 9.98 -17.88
CA PRO A 209 -2.69 11.30 -17.88
C PRO A 209 -2.25 12.11 -19.11
N ALA A 210 -3.21 12.66 -19.85
CA ALA A 210 -2.95 13.45 -21.06
C ALA A 210 -2.14 14.72 -20.77
N VAL A 211 -2.27 15.26 -19.56
CA VAL A 211 -1.52 16.41 -19.06
C VAL A 211 -1.02 16.07 -17.66
N CYS A 212 0.28 16.26 -17.45
CA CYS A 212 0.89 16.25 -16.13
C CYS A 212 1.36 17.66 -15.77
N PRO A 213 1.47 18.00 -14.48
CA PRO A 213 2.12 19.24 -14.05
C PRO A 213 3.52 19.36 -14.66
N ASP A 214 3.98 20.59 -14.86
CA ASP A 214 5.31 20.83 -15.45
C ASP A 214 6.40 20.05 -14.71
N GLY A 215 7.23 19.36 -15.49
CA GLY A 215 8.30 18.51 -14.97
C GLY A 215 7.88 17.09 -14.56
N TYR A 216 6.60 16.75 -14.53
CA TYR A 216 6.13 15.37 -14.25
C TYR A 216 5.91 14.58 -15.55
N VAL A 217 5.98 13.25 -15.46
CA VAL A 217 5.65 12.32 -16.54
C VAL A 217 4.47 11.43 -16.18
N GLY A 218 3.64 11.12 -17.17
CA GLY A 218 2.46 10.28 -16.98
C GLY A 218 2.79 8.80 -16.91
N VAL A 219 2.25 8.12 -15.91
CA VAL A 219 2.24 6.66 -15.76
C VAL A 219 0.84 6.15 -16.12
N PRO A 220 0.70 5.21 -17.07
CA PRO A 220 -0.58 4.59 -17.41
C PRO A 220 -1.27 3.94 -16.21
N ALA A 221 -2.59 3.78 -16.28
CA ALA A 221 -3.31 2.97 -15.30
C ALA A 221 -2.89 1.50 -15.46
N MET A 222 -2.68 0.81 -14.35
CA MET A 222 -2.10 -0.52 -14.31
C MET A 222 -2.93 -1.44 -13.44
N ARG A 223 -3.19 -2.67 -13.90
CA ARG A 223 -3.52 -3.79 -13.04
C ARG A 223 -2.23 -4.49 -12.67
N ILE A 224 -1.92 -4.62 -11.39
CA ILE A 224 -0.71 -5.30 -10.90
C ILE A 224 -1.08 -6.54 -10.09
N PRO A 225 -0.28 -7.61 -10.13
CA PRO A 225 -0.42 -8.73 -9.20
C PRO A 225 -0.14 -8.27 -7.77
N LEU A 226 -0.81 -8.90 -6.81
CA LEU A 226 -0.61 -8.67 -5.37
C LEU A 226 -0.07 -9.90 -4.67
N ASP A 227 -0.49 -11.09 -5.10
CA ASP A 227 -0.14 -12.36 -4.47
C ASP A 227 -0.12 -13.50 -5.48
N ALA A 228 0.44 -14.65 -5.07
CA ALA A 228 0.58 -15.84 -5.91
C ALA A 228 -0.77 -16.54 -6.14
N GLU A 229 -1.76 -16.26 -5.30
CA GLU A 229 -3.14 -16.75 -5.37
C GLU A 229 -3.97 -16.05 -6.46
N GLY A 230 -3.42 -15.04 -7.12
CA GLY A 230 -4.04 -14.35 -8.26
C GLY A 230 -4.78 -13.06 -7.90
N GLY A 231 -4.57 -12.53 -6.70
CA GLY A 231 -5.00 -11.19 -6.31
C GLY A 231 -4.39 -10.13 -7.21
N THR A 232 -5.20 -9.14 -7.58
CA THR A 232 -4.78 -8.01 -8.43
C THR A 232 -5.24 -6.67 -7.86
N LEU A 233 -4.46 -5.62 -8.11
CA LEU A 233 -4.79 -4.24 -7.76
C LEU A 233 -4.83 -3.38 -9.02
N ASP A 234 -5.95 -2.70 -9.22
CA ASP A 234 -6.06 -1.64 -10.21
C ASP A 234 -5.54 -0.33 -9.61
N VAL A 235 -4.49 0.20 -10.21
CA VAL A 235 -3.87 1.48 -9.86
C VAL A 235 -4.21 2.48 -10.96
N ASP A 236 -4.95 3.53 -10.58
CA ASP A 236 -5.28 4.64 -11.47
C ASP A 236 -4.02 5.28 -12.07
N ALA A 237 -4.17 5.82 -13.28
CA ALA A 237 -3.14 6.61 -13.92
C ALA A 237 -2.72 7.80 -13.04
N PHE A 238 -1.43 8.15 -13.04
CA PHE A 238 -0.89 9.23 -12.21
C PHE A 238 0.31 9.91 -12.88
N CYS A 239 0.70 11.06 -12.36
CA CYS A 239 1.90 11.76 -12.77
C CYS A 239 3.00 11.56 -11.73
N VAL A 240 4.24 11.36 -12.16
CA VAL A 240 5.39 11.15 -11.26
C VAL A 240 6.56 12.03 -11.67
N SER A 241 7.35 12.53 -10.72
CA SER A 241 8.60 13.21 -11.05
C SER A 241 9.54 12.22 -11.76
N PRO A 242 10.22 12.61 -12.86
CA PRO A 242 11.07 11.71 -13.63
C PRO A 242 12.38 11.37 -12.90
N PHE A 243 12.87 12.25 -12.03
CA PHE A 243 14.04 12.01 -11.17
C PHE A 243 13.61 11.97 -9.69
N ALA A 244 14.49 11.47 -8.81
CA ALA A 244 14.33 11.70 -7.38
C ALA A 244 14.46 13.20 -7.07
N ASN A 245 13.62 13.70 -6.16
CA ASN A 245 13.44 15.11 -5.89
C ASN A 245 14.67 15.73 -5.18
N ALA A 246 15.02 16.95 -5.57
CA ALA A 246 16.14 17.73 -5.04
C ALA A 246 15.70 18.73 -3.96
N ASP A 247 14.40 19.01 -3.88
CA ASP A 247 13.71 19.88 -2.92
C ASP A 247 12.19 19.75 -3.15
N ALA A 248 11.42 20.76 -2.76
CA ALA A 248 9.98 20.87 -3.06
C ALA A 248 9.67 21.11 -4.55
N ALA A 249 10.67 21.48 -5.36
CA ALA A 249 10.51 21.63 -6.80
C ALA A 249 10.67 20.29 -7.52
N VAL A 250 10.20 20.26 -8.76
CA VAL A 250 10.41 19.11 -9.62
C VAL A 250 11.87 19.10 -10.08
N PRO A 251 12.62 18.04 -9.75
CA PRO A 251 14.05 17.97 -10.06
C PRO A 251 14.30 17.96 -11.57
N ASP A 252 15.39 18.60 -11.98
CA ASP A 252 15.91 18.49 -13.32
C ASP A 252 17.11 17.53 -13.37
N ARG A 253 17.67 17.33 -14.58
CA ARG A 253 18.82 16.44 -14.80
C ARG A 253 20.12 16.91 -14.13
N GLN A 254 20.20 18.17 -13.72
CA GLN A 254 21.39 18.82 -13.16
C GLN A 254 21.36 18.87 -11.65
N THR A 255 20.17 18.84 -11.04
CA THR A 255 20.00 18.87 -9.58
C THR A 255 20.38 17.55 -8.93
N VAL A 256 21.14 17.64 -7.83
CA VAL A 256 21.46 16.51 -6.97
C VAL A 256 20.20 16.13 -6.19
N PRO A 257 19.76 14.86 -6.18
CA PRO A 257 18.64 14.43 -5.34
C PRO A 257 18.90 14.77 -3.87
N GLN A 258 17.87 15.24 -3.18
CA GLN A 258 17.94 15.51 -1.75
C GLN A 258 17.90 14.19 -1.00
N THR A 259 18.83 14.04 -0.07
CA THR A 259 18.88 12.96 0.90
C THR A 259 19.09 13.55 2.29
N ASP A 260 19.36 12.71 3.29
CA ASP A 260 19.51 13.11 4.69
C ASP A 260 18.22 13.78 5.22
N LEU A 261 17.09 13.15 4.90
CA LEU A 261 15.75 13.56 5.34
C LEU A 261 14.92 12.37 5.83
N SER A 262 14.10 12.62 6.84
CA SER A 262 13.15 11.65 7.36
C SER A 262 11.96 11.44 6.43
N PHE A 263 11.24 10.34 6.62
CA PHE A 263 10.01 10.06 5.88
C PHE A 263 9.01 11.23 5.94
N PHE A 264 8.85 11.86 7.12
CA PHE A 264 7.94 12.99 7.28
C PHE A 264 8.41 14.23 6.51
N GLN A 265 9.72 14.49 6.49
CA GLN A 265 10.29 15.58 5.68
C GLN A 265 10.12 15.31 4.18
N ALA A 266 10.20 14.05 3.74
CA ALA A 266 9.92 13.68 2.35
C ALA A 266 8.48 14.01 1.96
N GLN A 267 7.52 13.69 2.84
CA GLN A 267 6.11 14.01 2.62
C GLN A 267 5.88 15.53 2.57
N GLU A 268 6.46 16.27 3.52
CA GLU A 268 6.35 17.73 3.58
C GLU A 268 6.92 18.39 2.32
N ASN A 269 8.10 17.96 1.85
CA ASN A 269 8.70 18.49 0.63
C ASN A 269 7.80 18.26 -0.60
N CYS A 270 7.20 17.08 -0.74
CA CYS A 270 6.24 16.87 -1.82
C CYS A 270 5.00 17.74 -1.69
N ALA A 271 4.49 17.93 -0.47
CA ALA A 271 3.32 18.78 -0.23
C ALA A 271 3.58 20.25 -0.57
N LEU A 272 4.77 20.78 -0.25
CA LEU A 272 5.20 22.13 -0.63
C LEU A 272 5.19 22.34 -2.15
N GLY A 273 5.46 21.28 -2.93
CA GLY A 273 5.38 21.26 -4.39
C GLY A 273 3.97 21.01 -4.96
N GLY A 274 2.93 20.96 -4.13
CA GLY A 274 1.56 20.64 -4.56
C GLY A 274 1.37 19.17 -4.97
N ALA A 275 2.27 18.29 -4.51
CA ALA A 275 2.27 16.87 -4.79
C ALA A 275 2.19 16.06 -3.49
N ARG A 276 2.37 14.74 -3.60
CA ARG A 276 2.50 13.85 -2.44
C ARG A 276 3.69 12.92 -2.64
N LEU A 277 4.20 12.35 -1.56
CA LEU A 277 5.12 11.24 -1.65
C LEU A 277 4.49 10.12 -2.49
N ILE A 278 5.26 9.52 -3.39
CA ILE A 278 4.78 8.39 -4.20
C ILE A 278 4.32 7.27 -3.27
N ARG A 279 3.14 6.73 -3.56
CA ARG A 279 2.63 5.60 -2.79
C ARG A 279 3.21 4.29 -3.27
N GLU A 280 3.21 3.30 -2.41
CA GLU A 280 3.74 1.97 -2.68
C GLU A 280 3.02 1.31 -3.88
N SER A 281 1.70 1.44 -3.97
CA SER A 281 0.90 0.99 -5.13
C SER A 281 1.33 1.66 -6.43
N GLN A 282 1.66 2.95 -6.36
CA GLN A 282 2.11 3.73 -7.50
C GLN A 282 3.54 3.35 -7.89
N TRP A 283 4.42 3.09 -6.92
CA TRP A 283 5.75 2.57 -7.16
C TRP A 283 5.69 1.21 -7.84
N MET A 284 4.86 0.30 -7.35
CA MET A 284 4.67 -1.02 -7.95
C MET A 284 4.09 -0.94 -9.36
N ALA A 285 3.07 -0.10 -9.59
CA ALA A 285 2.56 0.16 -10.94
C ALA A 285 3.66 0.69 -11.88
N LEU A 286 4.52 1.60 -11.41
CA LEU A 286 5.67 2.10 -12.15
C LEU A 286 6.69 0.99 -12.46
N ALA A 287 7.06 0.19 -11.46
CA ALA A 287 7.99 -0.92 -11.59
C ALA A 287 7.50 -1.99 -12.57
N HIS A 288 6.22 -2.37 -12.49
CA HIS A 288 5.59 -3.27 -13.45
C HIS A 288 5.51 -2.66 -14.86
N ASN A 289 5.20 -1.37 -15.00
CA ASN A 289 5.18 -0.73 -16.32
C ASN A 289 6.57 -0.76 -16.98
N ILE A 290 7.63 -0.59 -16.19
CA ILE A 290 9.02 -0.71 -16.64
C ILE A 290 9.32 -2.10 -17.18
N THR A 291 8.80 -3.17 -16.56
CA THR A 291 9.07 -4.54 -17.03
C THR A 291 8.31 -4.90 -18.31
N LEU A 292 7.23 -4.18 -18.61
CA LEU A 292 6.44 -4.35 -19.83
C LEU A 292 7.05 -3.67 -21.08
N ALA A 293 8.11 -2.86 -20.93
CA ALA A 293 8.72 -2.15 -22.06
C ALA A 293 10.00 -2.85 -22.56
N ASP A 294 10.00 -3.30 -23.83
CA ASP A 294 11.13 -3.95 -24.52
C ASP A 294 12.47 -3.21 -24.33
N ALA A 295 12.44 -1.87 -24.36
CA ALA A 295 13.61 -1.02 -24.28
C ALA A 295 14.38 -1.14 -22.94
N ASN A 296 13.75 -1.65 -21.89
CA ASN A 296 14.37 -1.81 -20.57
C ASN A 296 15.10 -3.14 -20.40
N TRP A 297 14.92 -4.08 -21.33
CA TRP A 297 15.53 -5.40 -21.30
C TRP A 297 16.84 -5.42 -22.07
N SER A 298 17.88 -6.08 -21.52
CA SER A 298 19.18 -6.20 -22.18
C SER A 298 19.13 -7.03 -23.47
N GLY A 299 18.17 -7.95 -23.58
CA GLY A 299 17.87 -8.69 -24.82
C GLY A 299 16.98 -7.95 -25.80
N GLY A 300 16.58 -6.71 -25.52
CA GLY A 300 15.73 -5.88 -26.40
C GLY A 300 14.29 -6.35 -26.56
N LYS A 301 13.87 -7.33 -25.75
CA LYS A 301 12.51 -7.89 -25.72
C LYS A 301 12.12 -8.21 -24.28
N VAL A 302 10.85 -7.98 -23.93
CA VAL A 302 10.31 -8.34 -22.61
C VAL A 302 10.66 -9.80 -22.24
N GLY A 303 11.22 -9.98 -21.05
CA GLY A 303 11.64 -11.28 -20.53
C GLY A 303 12.89 -11.88 -21.16
N LYS A 304 13.59 -11.18 -22.06
CA LYS A 304 14.85 -11.62 -22.66
C LYS A 304 16.02 -10.86 -22.05
N GLY A 305 16.89 -11.60 -21.35
CA GLY A 305 18.00 -11.04 -20.59
C GLY A 305 17.52 -10.49 -19.24
N ASP A 306 18.14 -9.40 -18.80
CA ASP A 306 17.88 -8.76 -17.52
C ASP A 306 17.27 -7.37 -17.76
N ILE A 307 16.47 -6.90 -16.81
CA ILE A 307 16.23 -5.46 -16.70
C ILE A 307 17.58 -4.78 -16.49
N LYS A 308 17.88 -3.76 -17.29
CA LYS A 308 19.17 -3.08 -17.31
C LYS A 308 19.53 -2.51 -15.92
N GLY A 309 20.21 -3.23 -15.02
CA GLY A 309 20.47 -2.80 -13.64
C GLY A 309 20.95 -1.35 -13.56
N GLY A 310 20.25 -0.50 -12.77
CA GLY A 310 20.24 0.94 -13.01
C GLY A 310 21.58 1.66 -12.82
N PHE A 311 21.84 2.18 -11.62
CA PHE A 311 23.12 2.81 -11.28
C PHE A 311 24.16 1.73 -10.90
N ASN A 312 24.73 1.03 -11.88
CA ASN A 312 25.70 -0.06 -11.64
C ASN A 312 27.08 0.18 -12.26
N SER A 313 27.36 1.37 -12.77
CA SER A 313 28.63 1.69 -13.42
C SER A 313 29.72 2.08 -12.43
N GLU A 314 30.86 1.38 -12.46
CA GLU A 314 32.05 1.73 -11.67
C GLU A 314 32.53 3.17 -11.92
N GLN A 315 32.34 3.67 -13.14
CA GLN A 315 32.72 5.04 -13.50
C GLN A 315 31.87 6.10 -12.77
N CYS A 316 30.70 5.71 -12.29
CA CYS A 316 29.77 6.57 -11.57
C CYS A 316 29.80 6.36 -10.04
N LYS A 317 30.63 5.43 -9.53
CA LYS A 317 30.75 5.14 -8.09
C LYS A 317 31.71 6.08 -7.35
N THR A 318 31.95 7.28 -7.87
CA THR A 318 32.80 8.27 -7.20
C THR A 318 32.00 9.00 -6.11
N GLY A 319 32.57 9.11 -4.89
CA GLY A 319 31.96 9.82 -3.75
C GLY A 319 30.87 9.03 -2.99
N THR A 320 30.31 9.63 -1.93
CA THR A 320 29.40 8.95 -0.96
C THR A 320 27.92 9.34 -1.04
N GLY A 321 27.53 10.43 -1.71
CA GLY A 321 26.12 10.86 -1.87
C GLY A 321 25.52 10.65 -3.27
N PRO A 322 24.20 10.77 -3.43
CA PRO A 322 23.53 10.62 -4.73
C PRO A 322 24.12 11.54 -5.79
N LEU A 323 24.09 11.11 -7.05
CA LEU A 323 24.59 11.92 -8.17
C LEU A 323 23.44 12.48 -9.02
N PRO A 324 23.58 13.71 -9.52
CA PRO A 324 22.67 14.23 -10.52
C PRO A 324 22.84 13.40 -11.81
N TYR A 325 21.83 13.44 -12.68
CA TYR A 325 21.91 12.73 -13.95
C TYR A 325 23.07 13.23 -14.82
N SER A 326 23.33 14.54 -14.83
CA SER A 326 24.42 15.17 -15.60
C SER A 326 25.82 14.63 -15.28
N THR A 327 26.08 14.21 -14.05
CA THR A 327 27.39 13.66 -13.63
C THR A 327 27.57 12.20 -14.07
N CYS A 328 26.47 11.45 -14.17
CA CYS A 328 26.49 10.06 -14.61
C CYS A 328 25.32 9.82 -15.58
N PRO A 329 25.44 10.25 -16.84
CA PRO A 329 24.40 10.06 -17.84
C PRO A 329 24.35 8.60 -18.32
N ASP A 330 23.36 8.27 -19.15
CA ASP A 330 23.16 6.90 -19.65
C ASP A 330 24.35 6.35 -20.45
N SER A 331 25.19 7.21 -21.03
CA SER A 331 26.43 6.78 -21.69
C SER A 331 27.44 6.16 -20.74
N LEU A 332 27.37 6.51 -19.44
CA LEU A 332 28.20 5.96 -18.38
C LEU A 332 27.45 4.89 -17.58
N ALA A 333 26.14 5.05 -17.38
CA ALA A 333 25.27 4.11 -16.67
C ALA A 333 23.95 3.87 -17.45
N PRO A 334 23.94 2.99 -18.48
CA PRO A 334 22.83 2.82 -19.42
C PRO A 334 21.54 2.24 -18.81
N GLY A 335 21.54 1.95 -17.50
CA GLY A 335 20.38 1.53 -16.74
C GLY A 335 19.67 2.63 -15.98
N ARG A 336 20.20 3.87 -15.91
CA ARG A 336 19.54 4.93 -15.14
C ARG A 336 18.20 5.31 -15.74
N ALA A 337 18.14 5.51 -17.06
CA ALA A 337 16.88 5.73 -17.77
C ALA A 337 16.04 4.45 -17.91
N ARG A 338 14.73 4.62 -17.76
CA ARG A 338 13.69 3.61 -17.97
C ARG A 338 12.59 4.16 -18.85
N VAL A 339 12.25 3.43 -19.90
CA VAL A 339 11.16 3.79 -20.80
C VAL A 339 9.88 3.12 -20.31
N LEU A 340 8.80 3.89 -20.19
CA LEU A 340 7.48 3.39 -19.88
C LEU A 340 6.78 2.92 -21.17
N THR A 341 5.73 2.13 -21.03
CA THR A 341 4.92 1.61 -22.16
C THR A 341 4.31 2.70 -23.06
N ASN A 342 4.13 3.92 -22.53
CA ASN A 342 3.69 5.10 -23.29
C ASN A 342 4.84 5.90 -23.92
N GLY A 343 6.09 5.41 -23.82
CA GLY A 343 7.29 6.07 -24.35
C GLY A 343 7.88 7.16 -23.45
N ALA A 344 7.25 7.50 -22.33
CA ALA A 344 7.82 8.43 -21.36
C ALA A 344 9.06 7.82 -20.67
N THR A 345 9.95 8.67 -20.13
CA THR A 345 11.17 8.21 -19.48
C THR A 345 11.22 8.65 -18.01
N VAL A 346 11.53 7.72 -17.13
CA VAL A 346 11.87 7.96 -15.72
C VAL A 346 13.31 7.52 -15.45
N TYR A 347 13.89 8.03 -14.37
CA TYR A 347 15.29 7.82 -14.03
C TYR A 347 15.43 7.38 -12.58
N ASP A 348 16.49 6.64 -12.28
CA ASP A 348 16.85 6.27 -10.91
C ASP A 348 15.73 5.54 -10.16
N VAL A 349 14.95 4.73 -10.88
CA VAL A 349 13.98 3.81 -10.25
C VAL A 349 14.69 2.57 -9.69
N GLY A 350 15.94 2.31 -10.13
CA GLY A 350 16.83 1.33 -9.53
C GLY A 350 18.24 1.89 -9.37
N GLY A 351 18.75 1.95 -8.15
CA GLY A 351 20.06 2.51 -7.82
C GLY A 351 20.05 4.03 -7.67
N ASN A 352 21.24 4.60 -7.50
CA ASN A 352 21.52 6.01 -7.17
C ASN A 352 21.13 6.39 -5.73
N LEU A 353 19.90 6.09 -5.31
CA LEU A 353 19.44 6.27 -3.94
C LEU A 353 18.19 5.44 -3.67
N TRP A 354 18.07 5.00 -2.43
CA TRP A 354 16.80 4.56 -1.88
C TRP A 354 15.81 5.71 -1.91
N GLN A 355 14.53 5.41 -2.09
CA GLN A 355 13.46 6.41 -2.11
C GLN A 355 12.36 6.02 -1.14
N TRP A 356 12.02 6.94 -0.24
CA TRP A 356 10.84 6.82 0.61
C TRP A 356 9.58 6.63 -0.24
N THR A 357 8.73 5.71 0.19
CA THR A 357 7.40 5.50 -0.39
C THR A 357 6.35 5.49 0.71
N PHE A 358 5.17 6.01 0.40
CA PHE A 358 4.03 5.99 1.30
C PHE A 358 3.31 4.65 1.18
N HIS A 359 3.29 3.85 2.23
CA HIS A 359 2.66 2.53 2.19
C HIS A 359 1.13 2.62 2.05
N ASP A 360 0.58 2.07 0.96
CA ASP A 360 -0.87 1.94 0.70
C ASP A 360 -1.27 0.58 0.10
N LEU A 361 -0.33 -0.37 0.01
CA LEU A 361 -0.54 -1.73 -0.47
C LEU A 361 -0.82 -2.67 0.69
N GLU A 362 -2.05 -2.66 1.15
CA GLU A 362 -2.55 -3.74 2.00
C GLU A 362 -3.79 -4.35 1.36
N THR A 363 -3.62 -5.57 0.86
CA THR A 363 -4.72 -6.46 0.44
C THR A 363 -5.54 -7.00 1.61
N GLY A 364 -5.16 -6.66 2.84
CA GLY A 364 -5.88 -7.00 4.05
C GLY A 364 -5.95 -5.82 5.00
N VAL A 365 -6.61 -4.74 4.59
CA VAL A 365 -7.03 -3.62 5.45
C VAL A 365 -5.86 -2.95 6.20
N ALA A 366 -5.33 -1.85 5.61
CA ALA A 366 -4.32 -0.89 6.11
C ALA A 366 -3.82 -1.03 7.57
N GLY A 367 -2.54 -0.87 7.91
CA GLY A 367 -2.05 -0.67 9.28
C GLY A 367 -1.45 -1.87 10.03
N GLU A 368 -1.37 -3.07 9.47
CA GLU A 368 -0.33 -4.03 9.89
C GLU A 368 0.62 -4.25 8.73
N PHE A 369 1.86 -3.81 8.90
CA PHE A 369 2.98 -4.39 8.18
C PHE A 369 3.17 -5.83 8.66
N THR A 370 2.29 -6.72 8.22
CA THR A 370 2.72 -8.08 7.94
C THR A 370 3.93 -7.89 7.05
N ALA A 371 5.06 -8.50 7.41
CA ALA A 371 6.27 -8.42 6.60
C ALA A 371 5.84 -8.43 5.14
N LEU A 372 6.27 -7.45 4.34
CA LEU A 372 6.28 -7.63 2.90
C LEU A 372 7.15 -8.87 2.70
N GLY A 373 6.52 -10.04 2.77
CA GLY A 373 7.18 -11.29 2.48
C GLY A 373 7.74 -11.14 1.09
N GLY A 374 8.82 -11.84 0.76
CA GLY A 374 9.35 -11.83 -0.61
C GLY A 374 8.26 -12.08 -1.67
N ASP A 375 7.17 -12.72 -1.28
CA ASP A 375 5.97 -13.03 -2.09
C ASP A 375 5.04 -11.82 -2.34
N GLN A 376 5.12 -10.74 -1.54
CA GLN A 376 4.24 -9.55 -1.66
C GLN A 376 4.82 -8.41 -2.51
N VAL A 377 6.06 -8.53 -2.99
CA VAL A 377 6.58 -7.61 -4.02
C VAL A 377 6.04 -7.97 -5.40
N ALA A 378 5.35 -9.11 -5.55
CA ALA A 378 4.75 -9.61 -6.80
C ALA A 378 5.66 -9.38 -8.03
N ALA A 379 6.98 -9.48 -7.84
CA ALA A 379 7.95 -9.19 -8.88
C ALA A 379 7.89 -10.28 -9.95
N PRO A 380 8.20 -9.97 -11.22
CA PRO A 380 8.18 -10.97 -12.29
C PRO A 380 9.21 -12.09 -12.15
N TYR A 381 10.24 -11.88 -11.34
CA TYR A 381 11.38 -12.78 -11.15
C TYR A 381 11.87 -12.71 -9.70
N GLU A 382 12.60 -13.75 -9.30
CA GLU A 382 13.16 -13.88 -7.95
C GLU A 382 14.02 -12.68 -7.54
N SER A 383 14.02 -12.40 -6.23
CA SER A 383 14.85 -11.39 -5.58
C SER A 383 16.32 -11.47 -6.00
N GLY A 384 16.92 -10.35 -6.36
CA GLY A 384 18.32 -10.25 -6.78
C GLY A 384 18.63 -10.86 -8.15
N THR A 385 17.63 -11.33 -8.89
CA THR A 385 17.78 -11.87 -10.25
C THR A 385 17.20 -10.92 -11.29
N ARG A 386 17.68 -11.05 -12.54
CA ARG A 386 17.19 -10.33 -13.72
C ARG A 386 17.02 -8.81 -13.58
N GLY A 387 17.81 -8.19 -12.71
CA GLY A 387 17.75 -6.75 -12.44
C GLY A 387 16.50 -6.29 -11.67
N MET A 388 15.81 -7.19 -10.96
CA MET A 388 14.67 -6.83 -10.10
C MET A 388 15.10 -6.02 -8.87
N GLY A 389 16.32 -6.25 -8.39
CA GLY A 389 16.80 -5.77 -7.11
C GLY A 389 16.51 -6.76 -5.98
N ALA A 390 17.11 -6.55 -4.81
CA ALA A 390 16.90 -7.40 -3.65
C ALA A 390 15.68 -6.92 -2.86
N PHE A 391 14.77 -7.84 -2.58
CA PHE A 391 13.67 -7.63 -1.64
C PHE A 391 14.22 -8.09 -0.29
N MET A 392 14.92 -7.19 0.38
CA MET A 392 15.55 -7.54 1.65
C MET A 392 14.45 -7.71 2.69
N SER A 393 14.37 -8.92 3.26
CA SER A 393 13.67 -9.11 4.52
C SER A 393 14.37 -8.26 5.56
N PHE A 394 13.63 -7.40 6.24
CA PHE A 394 14.18 -6.60 7.33
C PHE A 394 14.74 -7.55 8.39
N GLY A 395 16.03 -7.45 8.70
CA GLY A 395 16.67 -8.31 9.72
C GLY A 395 17.76 -9.22 9.17
N GLY A 396 18.96 -8.66 8.98
CA GLY A 396 20.19 -9.39 9.32
C GLY A 396 20.33 -9.63 10.85
N LEU A 397 19.27 -9.35 11.62
CA LEU A 397 19.09 -9.50 13.05
C LEU A 397 18.00 -10.56 13.23
N ASP A 398 18.42 -11.79 13.50
CA ASP A 398 17.61 -13.01 13.64
C ASP A 398 16.89 -13.52 12.38
N THR A 399 17.44 -14.60 11.83
CA THR A 399 16.86 -15.47 10.80
C THR A 399 15.61 -16.23 11.24
N ASP A 400 15.09 -15.96 12.43
CA ASP A 400 13.84 -16.54 12.89
C ASP A 400 12.71 -15.80 12.19
N ALA A 401 12.07 -16.48 11.23
CA ALA A 401 10.93 -15.98 10.45
C ALA A 401 9.77 -15.41 11.31
N ASP A 402 9.78 -15.69 12.61
CA ASP A 402 8.83 -15.17 13.60
C ASP A 402 9.13 -13.73 14.08
N SER A 403 10.34 -13.20 13.86
CA SER A 403 10.74 -11.83 14.27
C SER A 403 10.45 -10.75 13.20
N LEU A 404 10.09 -11.16 11.98
CA LEU A 404 9.95 -10.31 10.79
C LEU A 404 8.67 -9.44 10.75
N THR A 405 7.86 -9.44 11.81
CA THR A 405 6.46 -8.99 11.76
C THR A 405 6.20 -7.60 12.31
N ASP A 406 7.21 -6.87 12.79
CA ASP A 406 7.02 -5.54 13.34
C ASP A 406 7.79 -4.47 12.55
N TRP A 407 7.10 -3.83 11.60
CA TRP A 407 7.59 -2.61 10.96
C TRP A 407 7.05 -1.34 11.64
N SER A 408 6.59 -1.42 12.89
CA SER A 408 6.17 -0.22 13.62
C SER A 408 7.33 0.77 13.68
N GLY A 409 7.08 1.98 13.17
CA GLY A 409 8.11 3.02 13.06
C GLY A 409 9.00 2.93 11.81
N TYR A 410 8.68 2.06 10.85
CA TYR A 410 9.35 1.99 9.55
C TYR A 410 8.43 2.40 8.40
N ALA A 411 9.03 2.88 7.31
CA ALA A 411 8.36 3.07 6.03
C ALA A 411 9.15 2.34 4.93
N PRO A 412 8.46 1.87 3.87
CA PRO A 412 9.12 1.21 2.75
C PRO A 412 10.01 2.20 1.99
N ILE A 413 11.23 1.77 1.71
CA ILE A 413 12.16 2.42 0.80
C ILE A 413 12.41 1.52 -0.40
N ARG A 414 12.46 2.11 -1.59
CA ARG A 414 12.55 1.37 -2.85
C ARG A 414 13.75 1.77 -3.71
N GLY A 415 14.11 0.90 -4.65
CA GLY A 415 15.05 1.19 -5.74
C GLY A 415 16.51 0.79 -5.49
N GLY A 416 16.98 0.86 -4.25
CA GLY A 416 18.39 0.66 -3.93
C GLY A 416 19.24 1.90 -4.19
N ASP A 417 20.39 1.99 -3.52
CA ASP A 417 21.36 3.08 -3.65
C ASP A 417 22.54 2.73 -4.58
N ARG A 418 23.62 3.51 -4.53
CA ARG A 418 24.85 3.25 -5.30
C ARG A 418 25.67 2.09 -4.74
N GLY A 419 25.56 1.83 -3.43
CA GLY A 419 26.21 0.69 -2.76
C GLY A 419 25.53 -0.66 -3.06
N SER A 420 24.25 -0.63 -3.41
CA SER A 420 23.41 -1.82 -3.60
C SER A 420 23.86 -2.73 -4.75
N ALA A 421 24.61 -2.23 -5.74
CA ALA A 421 25.12 -3.03 -6.87
C ALA A 421 24.01 -3.87 -7.57
N LYS A 422 24.07 -5.21 -7.48
CA LYS A 422 23.07 -6.12 -8.08
C LYS A 422 21.74 -6.13 -7.31
N GLU A 423 21.73 -5.59 -6.10
CA GLU A 423 20.56 -5.49 -5.22
C GLU A 423 19.71 -4.26 -5.55
N ALA A 424 20.23 -3.34 -6.38
CA ALA A 424 19.46 -2.24 -6.93
C ALA A 424 18.52 -2.71 -8.05
N GLY A 425 17.31 -2.19 -8.09
CA GLY A 425 16.33 -2.50 -9.11
C GLY A 425 14.95 -1.92 -8.79
N PRO A 426 14.04 -1.86 -9.78
CA PRO A 426 12.74 -1.23 -9.61
C PRO A 426 11.86 -1.91 -8.55
N PHE A 427 12.14 -3.17 -8.20
CA PHE A 427 11.44 -3.90 -7.16
C PHE A 427 12.23 -3.98 -5.85
N ALA A 428 13.48 -3.49 -5.79
CA ALA A 428 14.28 -3.48 -4.57
C ALA A 428 13.49 -2.85 -3.42
N LEU A 429 13.51 -3.51 -2.27
CA LEU A 429 12.72 -3.13 -1.10
C LEU A 429 13.59 -3.26 0.15
N SER A 430 13.47 -2.25 1.01
CA SER A 430 13.95 -2.27 2.39
C SER A 430 13.01 -1.41 3.25
N GLY A 431 13.29 -1.34 4.55
CA GLY A 431 12.65 -0.41 5.49
C GLY A 431 13.60 0.70 5.93
N GLY A 432 13.08 1.87 6.20
CA GLY A 432 13.81 2.92 6.92
C GLY A 432 13.02 3.39 8.13
N VAL A 433 13.70 3.72 9.23
CA VAL A 433 13.03 4.27 10.42
C VAL A 433 12.44 5.63 10.06
N VAL A 434 11.14 5.83 10.22
CA VAL A 434 10.42 7.00 9.68
C VAL A 434 10.88 8.33 10.28
N THR A 435 11.49 8.30 11.46
CA THR A 435 12.02 9.48 12.16
C THR A 435 13.49 9.76 11.84
N GLU A 436 14.20 8.84 11.19
CA GLU A 436 15.62 8.98 10.89
C GLU A 436 15.85 9.52 9.48
N ALA A 437 16.95 10.26 9.34
CA ALA A 437 17.46 10.75 8.07
C ALA A 437 18.63 9.87 7.63
N TYR A 438 18.68 9.53 6.34
CA TYR A 438 19.73 8.70 5.78
C TYR A 438 20.39 9.40 4.58
N PRO A 439 21.73 9.39 4.48
CA PRO A 439 22.46 10.10 3.42
C PRO A 439 22.22 9.52 2.01
N ASP A 440 21.65 8.33 1.92
CA ASP A 440 21.38 7.55 0.71
C ASP A 440 19.89 7.29 0.48
N VAL A 441 19.00 7.86 1.30
CA VAL A 441 17.55 7.81 1.13
C VAL A 441 17.02 9.21 0.79
N GLY A 442 16.35 9.31 -0.35
CA GLY A 442 15.65 10.51 -0.80
C GLY A 442 14.18 10.20 -1.07
N PHE A 443 13.57 10.90 -2.01
CA PHE A 443 12.13 10.79 -2.25
C PHE A 443 11.74 11.08 -3.70
N ARG A 444 10.53 10.64 -4.05
CA ARG A 444 9.90 10.91 -5.33
C ARG A 444 8.48 11.35 -5.11
N CYS A 445 8.09 12.44 -5.74
CA CYS A 445 6.73 12.95 -5.65
C CYS A 445 5.85 12.42 -6.79
N ALA A 446 4.58 12.25 -6.48
CA ALA A 446 3.54 11.88 -7.43
C ALA A 446 2.32 12.78 -7.25
N VAL A 447 1.58 12.97 -8.34
CA VAL A 447 0.31 13.68 -8.36
C VAL A 447 -0.74 12.72 -8.90
N ALA A 448 -1.84 12.54 -8.18
CA ALA A 448 -2.96 11.78 -8.71
C ALA A 448 -3.45 12.46 -9.99
N LYS A 449 -3.98 11.70 -10.96
CA LYS A 449 -4.72 12.30 -12.07
C LYS A 449 -5.76 13.22 -11.45
N SER A 450 -5.65 14.52 -11.70
CA SER A 450 -6.72 15.43 -11.26
C SER A 450 -7.98 14.88 -11.90
N ARG A 451 -9.01 14.62 -11.09
CA ARG A 451 -10.37 14.52 -11.63
C ARG A 451 -10.74 15.95 -12.04
N HIS A 452 -10.03 16.52 -13.01
CA HIS A 452 -10.39 17.82 -13.52
C HIS A 452 -11.69 17.63 -14.28
N ASP A 453 -12.70 18.22 -13.64
CA ASP A 453 -13.87 18.86 -14.19
C ASP A 453 -14.10 18.63 -15.68
N PRO A 454 -15.29 18.14 -16.07
CA PRO A 454 -15.63 17.98 -17.48
C PRO A 454 -15.31 19.30 -18.21
N ALA A 455 -14.64 19.18 -19.36
CA ALA A 455 -14.36 20.31 -20.23
C ALA A 455 -15.62 21.20 -20.30
N PRO A 456 -15.51 22.54 -20.15
CA PRO A 456 -16.68 23.40 -20.22
C PRO A 456 -17.44 23.07 -21.49
N GLU A 457 -18.72 22.70 -21.35
CA GLU A 457 -19.59 22.44 -22.50
C GLU A 457 -19.41 23.60 -23.49
N PRO A 458 -19.24 23.31 -24.79
CA PRO A 458 -19.15 24.38 -25.78
C PRO A 458 -20.39 25.24 -25.64
N THR A 459 -20.19 26.50 -25.23
CA THR A 459 -21.28 27.47 -25.08
C THR A 459 -22.03 27.54 -26.40
N GLU A 460 -23.28 27.10 -26.36
CA GLU A 460 -24.19 27.16 -27.50
C GLU A 460 -24.21 28.61 -28.01
N PRO A 461 -23.94 28.86 -29.31
CA PRO A 461 -23.95 30.22 -29.83
C PRO A 461 -25.33 30.81 -29.62
N SER A 462 -25.39 31.92 -28.88
CA SER A 462 -26.61 32.66 -28.65
C SER A 462 -27.27 32.99 -29.99
N ARG A 463 -28.44 32.39 -30.23
CA ARG A 463 -29.32 32.82 -31.32
C ARG A 463 -29.72 34.27 -31.04
N GLN A 464 -29.21 35.18 -31.89
CA GLN A 464 -29.77 36.52 -32.07
C GLN A 464 -31.05 36.46 -32.88
#